data_AF-A0AA51Q9K7-F1
#
_entry.id   AF-A0AA51Q9K7-F1
#
_cell.length_a   1.000
_cell.length_b   1.000
_cell.length_c   1.000
_cell.angle_alpha   90.00
_cell.angle_beta   90.00
_cell.angle_gamma   90.00
#
_symmetry.space_group_name_H-M   'P 1'
#
loop_
_entity.id
_entity.type
_entity.pdbx_description
1 polymer ?
#
loop_
_entity_poly.entity_id
_entity_poly.type
_entity_poly.pdbx_seq_one_letter_code
_entity_poly.pdbx_strand_id
1 'polypeptide(L)'
;MKKIYLISSSLIIIGIMAGISFFLIRDANAKIPDNITLTTQNNELYRFGNDHKELKLVEFIYTHCPDICPTTTQKMNKLKEELEKNKLYGKKIEFITITIDPYRDTPETLKKYMDSFEIPNDGNWIFLTGNKDRIIKDQKSIGKVASSLQFQYKDPGNGFFVHSTFTYLVDENNTFIKKFPMGEEFNEKEVFNFINSELEK
;
A
#
# COMPACT_ATOMS: atom_id res chain seq x y z
N MET A 1 41.85 12.69 -31.51
CA MET A 1 40.59 13.39 -31.15
C MET A 1 39.36 12.49 -31.24
N LYS A 2 39.00 11.88 -32.40
CA LYS A 2 37.81 10.98 -32.53
C LYS A 2 37.73 9.83 -31.50
N LYS A 3 38.85 9.18 -31.16
CA LYS A 3 38.86 8.09 -30.15
C LYS A 3 38.47 8.56 -28.73
N ILE A 4 38.81 9.78 -28.34
CA ILE A 4 38.46 10.34 -27.02
C ILE A 4 36.95 10.62 -26.93
N TYR A 5 36.35 11.13 -28.00
CA TYR A 5 34.90 11.34 -28.08
C TYR A 5 34.11 10.02 -28.04
N LEU A 6 34.63 8.96 -28.67
CA LEU A 6 34.00 7.63 -28.61
C LEU A 6 34.04 7.05 -27.18
N ILE A 7 35.18 7.17 -26.48
CA ILE A 7 35.31 6.69 -25.10
C ILE A 7 34.39 7.49 -24.16
N SER A 8 34.35 8.81 -24.30
CA SER A 8 33.49 9.68 -23.49
C SER A 8 32.00 9.39 -23.72
N SER A 9 31.59 9.23 -24.99
CA SER A 9 30.21 8.85 -25.35
C SER A 9 29.82 7.49 -24.76
N SER A 10 30.69 6.47 -24.86
CA SER A 10 30.43 5.16 -24.27
C SER A 10 30.29 5.20 -22.75
N LEU A 11 31.09 6.00 -22.05
CA LEU A 11 30.98 6.16 -20.59
C LEU A 11 29.66 6.81 -20.18
N ILE A 12 29.20 7.81 -20.94
CA ILE A 12 27.89 8.45 -20.71
C ILE A 12 26.77 7.44 -20.93
N ILE A 13 26.81 6.66 -22.02
CA ILE A 13 25.80 5.63 -22.31
C ILE A 13 25.77 4.57 -21.23
N ILE A 14 26.93 4.08 -20.78
CA ILE A 14 27.03 3.11 -19.68
C ILE A 14 26.44 3.69 -18.39
N GLY A 15 26.73 4.95 -18.07
CA GLY A 15 26.16 5.62 -16.89
C GLY A 15 24.63 5.73 -16.95
N ILE A 16 24.07 6.11 -18.10
CA ILE A 16 22.62 6.19 -18.31
C ILE A 16 21.99 4.79 -18.20
N MET A 17 22.57 3.78 -18.87
CA MET A 17 22.09 2.41 -18.83
C MET A 17 22.14 1.82 -17.42
N ALA A 18 23.21 2.09 -16.67
CA ALA A 18 23.32 1.68 -15.27
C ALA A 18 22.26 2.38 -14.39
N GLY A 19 22.01 3.67 -14.62
CA GLY A 19 20.96 4.43 -13.93
C GLY A 19 19.57 3.86 -14.20
N ILE A 20 19.22 3.62 -15.47
CA ILE A 20 17.93 3.02 -15.86
C ILE A 20 17.80 1.62 -15.25
N SER A 21 18.84 0.80 -15.35
CA SER A 21 18.83 -0.56 -14.79
C SER A 21 18.65 -0.56 -13.28
N PHE A 22 19.32 0.35 -12.56
CA PHE A 22 19.17 0.50 -11.12
C PHE A 22 17.72 0.84 -10.72
N PHE A 23 17.07 1.76 -11.44
CA PHE A 23 15.67 2.11 -11.19
C PHE A 23 14.73 0.93 -11.46
N LEU A 24 14.90 0.22 -12.58
CA LEU A 24 14.07 -0.94 -12.91
C LEU A 24 14.23 -2.08 -11.90
N ILE A 25 15.46 -2.37 -11.48
CA ILE A 25 15.75 -3.43 -10.49
C ILE A 25 15.17 -3.06 -9.12
N ARG A 26 15.26 -1.79 -8.72
CA ARG A 26 14.71 -1.32 -7.44
C ARG A 26 13.20 -1.49 -7.39
N ASP A 27 12.51 -1.14 -8.46
CA ASP A 27 11.05 -1.22 -8.52
C ASP A 27 10.58 -2.69 -8.54
N ALA A 28 11.32 -3.58 -9.21
CA ALA A 28 11.03 -5.02 -9.24
C ALA A 28 11.28 -5.76 -7.92
N ASN A 29 12.07 -5.20 -6.99
CA ASN A 29 12.41 -5.82 -5.70
C ASN A 29 11.83 -5.06 -4.49
N ALA A 30 10.85 -4.19 -4.71
CA ALA A 30 10.16 -3.52 -3.62
C ALA A 30 9.48 -4.55 -2.71
N LYS A 31 9.83 -4.57 -1.42
CA LYS A 31 9.30 -5.53 -0.43
C LYS A 31 9.03 -4.82 0.90
N ILE A 32 7.85 -5.05 1.48
CA ILE A 32 7.55 -4.58 2.83
C ILE A 32 8.36 -5.41 3.84
N PRO A 33 9.10 -4.79 4.79
CA PRO A 33 9.88 -5.53 5.76
C PRO A 33 9.02 -6.37 6.74
N ASP A 34 9.32 -7.67 6.83
CA ASP A 34 8.59 -8.65 7.64
C ASP A 34 8.64 -8.40 9.16
N ASN A 35 9.58 -7.58 9.61
CA ASN A 35 9.79 -7.23 11.03
C ASN A 35 9.01 -5.99 11.48
N ILE A 36 8.25 -5.36 10.58
CA ILE A 36 7.41 -4.22 10.93
C ILE A 36 6.17 -4.72 11.66
N THR A 37 5.86 -4.06 12.77
CA THR A 37 4.66 -4.27 13.55
C THR A 37 3.89 -2.97 13.67
N LEU A 38 2.58 -3.03 13.47
CA LEU A 38 1.64 -1.92 13.59
C LEU A 38 0.46 -2.35 14.46
N THR A 39 -0.43 -1.40 14.77
CA THR A 39 -1.59 -1.62 15.61
C THR A 39 -2.84 -1.66 14.74
N THR A 40 -3.70 -2.67 14.90
CA THR A 40 -4.97 -2.77 14.16
C THR A 40 -6.05 -1.88 14.76
N GLN A 41 -7.17 -1.75 14.06
CA GLN A 41 -8.41 -1.16 14.57
C GLN A 41 -8.92 -1.82 15.86
N ASN A 42 -8.51 -3.07 16.13
CA ASN A 42 -8.89 -3.83 17.31
C ASN A 42 -7.92 -3.67 18.49
N ASN A 43 -6.94 -2.75 18.40
CA ASN A 43 -5.85 -2.62 19.37
C ASN A 43 -4.94 -3.86 19.44
N GLU A 44 -4.89 -4.65 18.37
CA GLU A 44 -4.04 -5.84 18.28
C GLU A 44 -2.76 -5.53 17.48
N LEU A 45 -1.74 -6.37 17.63
CA LEU A 45 -0.50 -6.24 16.87
C LEU A 45 -0.63 -6.96 15.52
N TYR A 46 -0.48 -6.22 14.44
CA TYR A 46 -0.31 -6.79 13.11
C TYR A 46 1.16 -6.83 12.74
N ARG A 47 1.62 -7.94 12.18
CA ARG A 47 2.99 -8.15 11.71
C ARG A 47 2.93 -8.57 10.26
N PHE A 48 3.69 -7.90 9.39
CA PHE A 48 3.83 -8.28 7.98
C PHE A 48 4.65 -9.59 7.80
N GLY A 49 4.72 -10.48 8.78
CA GLY A 49 5.54 -11.69 8.70
C GLY A 49 4.97 -12.75 7.75
N ASN A 50 5.73 -13.81 7.53
CA ASN A 50 5.42 -14.93 6.61
C ASN A 50 4.24 -15.83 7.06
N ASP A 51 3.46 -15.41 8.04
CA ASP A 51 2.33 -16.20 8.56
C ASP A 51 1.08 -16.05 7.68
N HIS A 52 1.04 -15.01 6.83
CA HIS A 52 -0.03 -14.73 5.88
C HIS A 52 0.31 -15.35 4.52
N LYS A 53 -0.60 -16.15 3.97
CA LYS A 53 -0.44 -16.85 2.68
C LYS A 53 -1.26 -16.23 1.55
N GLU A 54 -1.91 -15.12 1.85
CA GLU A 54 -2.79 -14.38 0.97
C GLU A 54 -2.04 -13.26 0.25
N LEU A 55 -2.48 -12.97 -0.98
CA LEU A 55 -2.18 -11.68 -1.61
C LEU A 55 -2.73 -10.56 -0.73
N LYS A 56 -2.10 -9.39 -0.76
CA LYS A 56 -2.58 -8.24 0.02
C LYS A 56 -2.79 -7.04 -0.88
N LEU A 57 -3.99 -6.46 -0.84
CA LEU A 57 -4.27 -5.17 -1.47
C LEU A 57 -4.10 -4.07 -0.42
N VAL A 58 -3.03 -3.30 -0.55
CA VAL A 58 -2.61 -2.28 0.40
C VAL A 58 -3.01 -0.89 -0.10
N GLU A 59 -3.68 -0.11 0.73
CA GLU A 59 -3.91 1.32 0.51
C GLU A 59 -3.38 2.15 1.68
N PHE A 60 -3.02 3.42 1.39
CA PHE A 60 -2.65 4.39 2.41
C PHE A 60 -3.68 5.52 2.45
N ILE A 61 -4.16 5.85 3.64
CA ILE A 61 -5.20 6.86 3.84
C ILE A 61 -4.85 7.80 5.01
N TYR A 62 -5.66 8.83 5.19
CA TYR A 62 -5.86 9.47 6.49
C TYR A 62 -7.33 9.86 6.57
N THR A 63 -8.00 9.67 7.71
CA THR A 63 -9.48 9.72 7.75
C THR A 63 -10.06 11.12 7.50
N HIS A 64 -9.22 12.15 7.54
CA HIS A 64 -9.59 13.54 7.25
C HIS A 64 -9.43 13.92 5.77
N CYS A 65 -9.07 12.98 4.90
CA CYS A 65 -8.98 13.22 3.47
C CYS A 65 -10.39 13.51 2.90
N PRO A 66 -10.60 14.66 2.22
CA PRO A 66 -11.94 15.08 1.83
C PRO A 66 -12.51 14.34 0.61
N ASP A 67 -11.69 13.61 -0.16
CA ASP A 67 -12.12 13.13 -1.49
C ASP A 67 -11.49 11.78 -1.90
N ILE A 68 -10.18 11.72 -2.20
CA ILE A 68 -9.60 10.54 -2.87
C ILE A 68 -9.65 9.27 -2.00
N CYS A 69 -9.42 9.38 -0.69
CA CYS A 69 -9.49 8.24 0.23
C CYS A 69 -10.91 7.67 0.36
N PRO A 70 -11.96 8.45 0.70
CA PRO A 70 -13.31 7.90 0.81
C PRO A 70 -13.81 7.29 -0.50
N THR A 71 -13.49 7.91 -1.64
CA THR A 71 -13.83 7.36 -2.97
C THR A 71 -13.13 6.03 -3.22
N THR A 72 -11.85 5.90 -2.86
CA THR A 72 -11.11 4.62 -3.01
C THR A 72 -11.66 3.54 -2.09
N THR A 73 -11.89 3.86 -0.80
CA THR A 73 -12.43 2.90 0.18
C THR A 73 -13.79 2.36 -0.28
N GLN A 74 -14.68 3.21 -0.80
CA GLN A 74 -15.97 2.76 -1.34
C GLN A 74 -15.81 1.77 -2.51
N LYS A 75 -14.89 2.05 -3.44
CA LYS A 75 -14.62 1.17 -4.59
C LYS A 75 -13.92 -0.12 -4.19
N MET A 76 -13.01 -0.07 -3.21
CA MET A 76 -12.45 -1.27 -2.60
C MET A 76 -13.55 -2.11 -1.95
N ASN A 77 -14.55 -1.51 -1.30
CA ASN A 77 -15.67 -2.28 -0.75
C ASN A 77 -16.50 -2.99 -1.85
N LYS A 78 -16.74 -2.33 -3.00
CA LYS A 78 -17.35 -2.99 -4.17
C LYS A 78 -16.49 -4.13 -4.74
N LEU A 79 -15.17 -3.94 -4.79
CA LEU A 79 -14.24 -4.99 -5.19
C LEU A 79 -14.29 -6.17 -4.20
N LYS A 80 -14.36 -5.92 -2.89
CA LYS A 80 -14.55 -6.94 -1.86
C LYS A 80 -15.78 -7.77 -2.13
N GLU A 81 -16.94 -7.15 -2.41
CA GLU A 81 -18.17 -7.89 -2.72
C GLU A 81 -17.99 -8.85 -3.91
N GLU A 82 -17.25 -8.43 -4.94
CA GLU A 82 -16.98 -9.28 -6.10
C GLU A 82 -16.02 -10.43 -5.77
N LEU A 83 -14.99 -10.17 -4.96
CA LEU A 83 -14.07 -11.20 -4.47
C LEU A 83 -14.77 -12.20 -3.54
N GLU A 84 -15.74 -11.76 -2.74
CA GLU A 84 -16.57 -12.61 -1.88
C GLU A 84 -17.44 -13.57 -2.70
N LYS A 85 -18.11 -13.06 -3.74
CA LYS A 85 -18.91 -13.90 -4.66
C LYS A 85 -18.09 -15.03 -5.29
N ASN A 86 -16.82 -14.75 -5.58
CA ASN A 86 -15.87 -15.71 -6.16
C ASN A 86 -15.10 -16.54 -5.11
N LYS A 87 -15.42 -16.38 -3.81
CA LYS A 87 -14.78 -17.10 -2.68
C LYS A 87 -13.26 -16.85 -2.57
N LEU A 88 -12.79 -15.70 -3.02
CA LEU A 88 -11.38 -15.30 -2.99
C LEU A 88 -11.05 -14.49 -1.73
N TYR A 89 -11.95 -13.60 -1.31
CA TYR A 89 -11.76 -12.74 -0.15
C TYR A 89 -11.61 -13.54 1.16
N GLY A 90 -10.59 -13.20 1.96
CA GLY A 90 -10.26 -13.86 3.22
C GLY A 90 -9.71 -15.29 3.08
N LYS A 91 -9.41 -15.73 1.85
CA LYS A 91 -8.80 -17.04 1.57
C LYS A 91 -7.58 -16.97 0.67
N LYS A 92 -7.63 -16.04 -0.28
CA LYS A 92 -6.61 -15.80 -1.30
C LYS A 92 -6.14 -14.35 -1.29
N ILE A 93 -6.97 -13.45 -0.77
CA ILE A 93 -6.64 -12.03 -0.67
C ILE A 93 -7.18 -11.41 0.62
N GLU A 94 -6.35 -10.59 1.23
CA GLU A 94 -6.67 -9.70 2.36
C GLU A 94 -6.51 -8.24 1.93
N PHE A 95 -7.25 -7.33 2.57
CA PHE A 95 -7.15 -5.89 2.35
C PHE A 95 -6.47 -5.23 3.54
N ILE A 96 -5.52 -4.34 3.28
CA ILE A 96 -4.75 -3.63 4.31
C ILE A 96 -4.86 -2.13 4.05
N THR A 97 -5.49 -1.41 4.96
CA THR A 97 -5.59 0.06 4.90
C THR A 97 -4.71 0.67 5.98
N ILE A 98 -3.68 1.42 5.60
CA ILE A 98 -2.69 1.98 6.54
C ILE A 98 -2.88 3.49 6.64
N THR A 99 -3.09 4.02 7.84
CA THR A 99 -3.11 5.47 8.01
C THR A 99 -1.69 6.07 7.92
N ILE A 100 -1.54 7.18 7.22
CA ILE A 100 -0.32 8.01 7.23
C ILE A 100 -0.32 9.02 8.38
N ASP A 101 -1.43 9.13 9.11
CA ASP A 101 -1.64 10.06 10.22
C ASP A 101 -2.10 9.37 11.51
N PRO A 102 -1.23 8.54 12.09
CA PRO A 102 -1.57 7.76 13.28
C PRO A 102 -1.80 8.61 14.54
N TYR A 103 -1.48 9.91 14.52
CA TYR A 103 -1.74 10.82 15.65
C TYR A 103 -3.21 11.18 15.77
N ARG A 104 -3.92 11.34 14.64
CA ARG A 104 -5.37 11.61 14.60
C ARG A 104 -6.18 10.33 14.40
N ASP A 105 -5.63 9.38 13.66
CA ASP A 105 -6.34 8.18 13.24
C ASP A 105 -6.10 7.03 14.24
N THR A 106 -6.64 7.21 15.44
CA THR A 106 -6.62 6.17 16.49
C THR A 106 -7.39 4.91 16.07
N PRO A 107 -7.18 3.74 16.71
CA PRO A 107 -7.97 2.54 16.45
C PRO A 107 -9.48 2.79 16.52
N GLU A 108 -9.93 3.62 17.46
CA GLU A 108 -11.34 4.03 17.57
C GLU A 108 -11.79 4.91 16.40
N THR A 109 -10.93 5.82 15.91
CA THR A 109 -11.20 6.62 14.70
C THR A 109 -11.32 5.74 13.46
N LEU A 110 -10.42 4.76 13.30
CA LEU A 110 -10.44 3.83 12.17
C LEU A 110 -11.68 2.94 12.18
N LYS A 111 -12.14 2.47 13.35
CA LYS A 111 -13.42 1.75 13.45
C LYS A 111 -14.59 2.59 12.97
N LYS A 112 -14.69 3.85 13.41
CA LYS A 112 -15.73 4.77 12.93
C LYS A 112 -15.65 5.01 11.43
N TYR A 113 -14.44 5.08 10.88
CA TYR A 113 -14.24 5.17 9.44
C TYR A 113 -14.78 3.92 8.74
N MET A 114 -14.43 2.71 9.19
CA MET A 114 -14.98 1.45 8.67
C MET A 114 -16.51 1.41 8.71
N ASP A 115 -17.11 1.79 9.85
CA ASP A 115 -18.55 1.81 10.05
C ASP A 115 -19.25 2.73 9.03
N SER A 116 -18.64 3.86 8.68
CA SER A 116 -19.19 4.80 7.69
C SER A 116 -19.26 4.27 6.26
N PHE A 117 -18.49 3.21 5.96
CA PHE A 117 -18.52 2.50 4.68
C PHE A 117 -19.18 1.12 4.78
N GLU A 118 -19.81 0.80 5.92
CA GLU A 118 -20.43 -0.51 6.18
C GLU A 118 -19.44 -1.68 6.03
N ILE A 119 -18.16 -1.44 6.32
CA ILE A 119 -17.12 -2.46 6.22
C ILE A 119 -17.17 -3.35 7.48
N PRO A 120 -17.41 -4.67 7.34
CA PRO A 120 -17.45 -5.56 8.49
C PRO A 120 -16.05 -5.75 9.09
N ASN A 121 -16.00 -5.89 10.43
CA ASN A 121 -14.78 -6.25 11.14
C ASN A 121 -14.59 -7.78 11.13
N ASP A 122 -14.33 -8.32 9.94
CA ASP A 122 -14.27 -9.75 9.64
C ASP A 122 -12.87 -10.37 9.77
N GLY A 123 -11.85 -9.55 10.04
CA GLY A 123 -10.45 -9.95 10.15
C GLY A 123 -9.69 -10.01 8.82
N ASN A 124 -10.34 -9.81 7.68
CA ASN A 124 -9.73 -9.88 6.34
C ASN A 124 -9.52 -8.50 5.71
N TRP A 125 -10.20 -7.46 6.21
CA TRP A 125 -9.87 -6.06 5.95
C TRP A 125 -9.32 -5.41 7.21
N ILE A 126 -8.01 -5.21 7.23
CA ILE A 126 -7.26 -4.77 8.40
C ILE A 126 -6.88 -3.30 8.24
N PHE A 127 -7.28 -2.49 9.21
CA PHE A 127 -6.95 -1.07 9.26
C PHE A 127 -5.82 -0.86 10.27
N LEU A 128 -4.68 -0.34 9.81
CA LEU A 128 -3.45 -0.22 10.57
C LEU A 128 -3.15 1.24 10.94
N THR A 129 -2.77 1.43 12.20
CA THR A 129 -2.32 2.69 12.80
C THR A 129 -1.19 2.47 13.80
N GLY A 130 -0.85 3.50 14.59
CA GLY A 130 0.10 3.43 15.68
C GLY A 130 -0.57 3.35 17.05
N ASN A 131 0.13 2.70 17.99
CA ASN A 131 -0.23 2.70 19.40
C ASN A 131 0.27 4.00 20.07
N LYS A 132 -0.57 4.64 20.89
CA LYS A 132 -0.27 5.92 21.55
C LYS A 132 1.01 5.88 22.39
N ASP A 133 1.29 4.78 23.08
CA ASP A 133 2.46 4.63 23.96
C ASP A 133 3.77 4.53 23.19
N ARG A 134 3.72 4.21 21.88
CA ARG A 134 4.89 4.08 21.01
C ARG A 134 4.71 4.78 19.66
N ILE A 135 3.91 5.84 19.63
CA ILE A 135 3.46 6.49 18.39
C ILE A 135 4.61 6.93 17.47
N ILE A 136 5.71 7.40 18.06
CA ILE A 136 6.91 7.82 17.30
C ILE A 136 7.54 6.62 16.56
N LYS A 137 7.56 5.44 17.19
CA LYS A 137 8.08 4.20 16.57
C LYS A 137 7.14 3.71 15.48
N ASP A 138 5.83 3.74 15.73
CA ASP A 138 4.84 3.25 14.78
C ASP A 138 4.74 4.18 13.57
N GLN A 139 4.82 5.50 13.75
CA GLN A 139 4.94 6.47 12.66
C GLN A 139 6.16 6.20 11.77
N LYS A 140 7.33 5.90 12.36
CA LYS A 140 8.53 5.51 11.61
C LYS A 140 8.31 4.21 10.85
N SER A 141 7.55 3.28 11.43
CA SER A 141 7.24 1.99 10.82
C SER A 141 6.29 2.15 9.64
N ILE A 142 5.23 2.96 9.76
CA ILE A 142 4.36 3.40 8.65
C ILE A 142 5.21 4.02 7.53
N GLY A 143 6.12 4.93 7.87
CA GLY A 143 7.02 5.56 6.90
C GLY A 143 7.93 4.56 6.16
N LYS A 144 8.37 3.49 6.83
CA LYS A 144 9.13 2.41 6.18
C LYS A 144 8.28 1.59 5.22
N VAL A 145 7.04 1.25 5.60
CA VAL A 145 6.09 0.54 4.71
C VAL A 145 5.79 1.40 3.48
N ALA A 146 5.45 2.67 3.68
CA ALA A 146 5.24 3.64 2.61
C ALA A 146 6.46 3.75 1.68
N SER A 147 7.65 3.91 2.23
CA SER A 147 8.89 4.02 1.44
C SER A 147 9.19 2.75 0.64
N SER A 148 8.91 1.56 1.20
CA SER A 148 9.12 0.29 0.48
C SER A 148 8.21 0.15 -0.74
N LEU A 149 7.00 0.72 -0.68
CA LEU A 149 6.05 0.78 -1.78
C LEU A 149 6.18 2.07 -2.61
N GLN A 150 7.20 2.88 -2.34
CA GLN A 150 7.44 4.18 -2.98
C GLN A 150 6.26 5.15 -2.85
N PHE A 151 5.41 4.94 -1.85
CA PHE A 151 4.33 5.84 -1.48
C PHE A 151 4.93 7.08 -0.83
N GLN A 152 4.78 8.23 -1.49
CA GLN A 152 5.27 9.51 -0.98
C GLN A 152 4.14 10.25 -0.30
N TYR A 153 4.43 10.85 0.85
CA TYR A 153 3.51 11.74 1.54
C TYR A 153 4.24 12.82 2.32
N LYS A 154 3.56 13.96 2.53
CA LYS A 154 4.08 15.11 3.26
C LYS A 154 2.95 15.85 3.97
N ASP A 155 3.21 16.23 5.22
CA ASP A 155 2.38 17.18 5.97
C ASP A 155 2.97 18.60 5.82
N PRO A 156 2.28 19.53 5.12
CA PRO A 156 2.66 20.94 5.06
C PRO A 156 2.26 21.74 6.32
N GLY A 157 1.60 21.13 7.31
CA GLY A 157 1.20 21.76 8.57
C GLY A 157 -0.15 22.50 8.50
N ASN A 158 -0.97 22.23 7.48
CA ASN A 158 -2.30 22.82 7.31
C ASN A 158 -3.45 21.85 7.63
N GLY A 159 -3.14 20.68 8.18
CA GLY A 159 -4.10 19.64 8.54
C GLY A 159 -4.43 18.63 7.42
N PHE A 160 -3.91 18.83 6.20
CA PHE A 160 -4.05 17.94 5.06
C PHE A 160 -2.71 17.34 4.66
N PHE A 161 -2.72 16.15 4.04
CA PHE A 161 -1.50 15.54 3.51
C PHE A 161 -1.46 15.65 1.99
N VAL A 162 -0.30 15.99 1.45
CA VAL A 162 -0.01 15.74 0.02
C VAL A 162 0.55 14.33 -0.06
N HIS A 163 -0.09 13.44 -0.80
CA HIS A 163 0.33 12.05 -0.89
C HIS A 163 0.14 11.45 -2.29
N SER A 164 0.79 10.31 -2.52
CA SER A 164 0.62 9.49 -3.72
C SER A 164 -0.79 8.88 -3.76
N THR A 165 -1.35 8.66 -4.94
CA THR A 165 -2.73 8.21 -5.12
C THR A 165 -2.77 6.82 -5.76
N PHE A 166 -2.13 5.85 -5.12
CA PHE A 166 -2.08 4.46 -5.57
C PHE A 166 -2.45 3.48 -4.45
N THR A 167 -3.12 2.40 -4.85
CA THR A 167 -3.20 1.13 -4.09
C THR A 167 -2.16 0.16 -4.63
N TYR A 168 -1.74 -0.81 -3.83
CA TYR A 168 -0.62 -1.71 -4.11
C TYR A 168 -1.03 -3.15 -3.86
N LEU A 169 -0.88 -3.99 -4.88
CA LEU A 169 -0.96 -5.44 -4.71
C LEU A 169 0.43 -5.97 -4.37
N VAL A 170 0.50 -6.73 -3.28
CA VAL A 170 1.71 -7.42 -2.84
C VAL A 170 1.43 -8.92 -2.68
N ASP A 171 2.46 -9.73 -2.86
CA ASP A 171 2.38 -11.18 -2.70
C ASP A 171 2.33 -11.59 -1.21
N GLU A 172 2.25 -12.90 -0.96
CA GLU A 172 2.28 -13.48 0.39
C GLU A 172 3.58 -13.15 1.15
N ASN A 173 4.67 -12.93 0.42
CA ASN A 173 5.98 -12.52 0.96
C ASN A 173 6.09 -11.00 1.11
N ASN A 174 5.03 -10.23 0.86
CA ASN A 174 5.00 -8.77 0.84
C ASN A 174 5.89 -8.11 -0.23
N THR A 175 6.19 -8.83 -1.31
CA THR A 175 6.84 -8.30 -2.50
C THR A 175 5.81 -7.57 -3.35
N PHE A 176 6.16 -6.39 -3.82
CA PHE A 176 5.34 -5.61 -4.73
C PHE A 176 5.09 -6.34 -6.05
N ILE A 177 3.82 -6.42 -6.46
CA ILE A 177 3.42 -6.99 -7.76
C ILE A 177 3.01 -5.87 -8.73
N LYS A 178 2.01 -5.07 -8.33
CA LYS A 178 1.41 -4.02 -9.18
C LYS A 178 0.79 -2.92 -8.32
N LYS A 179 0.70 -1.71 -8.87
CA LYS A 179 -0.08 -0.60 -8.29
C LYS A 179 -1.26 -0.21 -9.17
N PHE A 180 -2.32 0.28 -8.57
CA PHE A 180 -3.52 0.77 -9.26
C PHE A 180 -3.85 2.19 -8.79
N PRO A 181 -4.34 3.08 -9.68
CA PRO A 181 -4.78 4.42 -9.30
C PRO A 181 -5.85 4.40 -8.20
N MET A 182 -5.88 5.43 -7.36
CA MET A 182 -6.92 5.66 -6.36
C MET A 182 -8.08 6.51 -6.92
N GLY A 183 -9.18 6.56 -6.17
CA GLY A 183 -10.34 7.42 -6.43
C GLY A 183 -11.11 7.03 -7.68
N GLU A 184 -11.51 8.02 -8.48
CA GLU A 184 -12.31 7.78 -9.68
C GLU A 184 -11.60 6.90 -10.72
N GLU A 185 -10.27 6.90 -10.74
CA GLU A 185 -9.48 6.04 -11.62
C GLU A 185 -9.30 4.60 -11.11
N PHE A 186 -9.64 4.33 -9.85
CA PHE A 186 -9.65 2.95 -9.34
C PHE A 186 -10.73 2.16 -10.09
N ASN A 187 -10.31 1.15 -10.85
CA ASN A 187 -11.19 0.30 -11.66
C ASN A 187 -11.28 -1.08 -11.03
N GLU A 188 -12.39 -1.36 -10.35
CA GLU A 188 -12.63 -2.60 -9.61
C GLU A 188 -12.51 -3.83 -10.51
N LYS A 189 -12.97 -3.75 -11.77
CA LYS A 189 -12.91 -4.85 -12.73
C LYS A 189 -11.48 -5.14 -13.18
N GLU A 190 -10.68 -4.10 -13.43
CA GLU A 190 -9.26 -4.28 -13.77
C GLU A 190 -8.53 -4.96 -12.62
N VAL A 191 -8.72 -4.46 -11.40
CA VAL A 191 -8.07 -4.99 -10.20
C VAL A 191 -8.48 -6.45 -9.97
N PHE A 192 -9.78 -6.76 -10.05
CA PHE A 192 -10.29 -8.12 -9.93
C PHE A 192 -9.68 -9.07 -10.96
N ASN A 193 -9.69 -8.70 -12.25
CA ASN A 193 -9.15 -9.54 -13.32
C ASN A 193 -7.65 -9.79 -13.13
N PHE A 194 -6.91 -8.77 -12.68
CA PHE A 194 -5.49 -8.91 -12.41
C PHE A 194 -5.23 -9.86 -11.22
N ILE A 195 -5.96 -9.69 -10.12
CA ILE A 195 -5.88 -10.61 -8.96
C ILE A 195 -6.16 -12.05 -9.40
N ASN A 196 -7.22 -12.28 -10.19
CA ASN A 196 -7.55 -13.62 -10.66
C ASN A 196 -6.43 -14.22 -11.53
N SER A 197 -5.85 -13.42 -12.43
CA SER A 197 -4.72 -13.87 -13.25
C SER A 197 -3.48 -14.25 -12.44
N GLU A 198 -3.28 -13.59 -11.29
CA GLU A 198 -2.14 -13.88 -10.42
C GLU A 198 -2.35 -15.11 -9.55
N LEU A 199 -3.59 -15.40 -9.18
CA LEU A 199 -3.95 -16.61 -8.46
C LEU A 199 -3.95 -17.88 -9.33
N GLU A 200 -3.95 -17.73 -10.66
CA GLU A 200 -3.90 -18.83 -11.63
C GLU A 200 -2.47 -19.27 -12.02
N LYS A 201 -1.44 -18.52 -11.60
CA LYS A 201 -0.03 -18.86 -11.83
C LYS A 201 0.46 -19.97 -10.90
#